data_AF-A0A7V9DC08-F1
#
_entry.id   AF-A0A7V9DC08-F1
#
_cell.length_a   1.000
_cell.length_b   1.000
_cell.length_c   1.000
_cell.angle_alpha   90.00
_cell.angle_beta   90.00
_cell.angle_gamma   90.00
#
_symmetry.space_group_name_H-M   'P 1'
#
loop_
_entity.id
_entity.type
_entity.pdbx_description
1 polymer ?
#
loop_
_entity_poly.entity_id
_entity_poly.type
_entity_poly.pdbx_seq_one_letter_code
_entity_poly.pdbx_strand_id
1 'polypeptide(L)'
;VYNEPAGEYIVRSDRFWELRNKYKRLPIADEIAWAGAENPLPGECEGFVSCYFELLLNTKGRYLKYYPNGGNSGAAMKEVSDLLAAMEKDRVNGPSYEWPEHAEEAAFLNKTLTELGKIVAKVRQPEKQAAVSIIKKLRAAYKR
;
A
#
# COMPACT_ATOMS: atom_id res chain seq x y z
N VAL A 1 8.37 -19.31 1.14
CA VAL A 1 8.23 -19.01 2.59
C VAL A 1 6.88 -19.55 3.02
N TYR A 2 6.79 -20.18 4.18
CA TYR A 2 5.51 -20.71 4.67
C TYR A 2 4.66 -19.54 5.15
N ASN A 3 3.45 -19.41 4.59
CA ASN A 3 2.43 -18.45 5.01
C ASN A 3 1.46 -19.19 5.92
N GLU A 4 1.70 -19.12 7.23
CA GLU A 4 0.94 -19.89 8.23
C GLU A 4 -0.58 -19.58 8.18
N PRO A 5 -1.02 -18.30 8.10
CA PRO A 5 -2.45 -17.98 7.99
C PRO A 5 -3.17 -18.60 6.78
N ALA A 6 -2.46 -18.82 5.67
CA ALA A 6 -3.02 -19.41 4.45
C ALA A 6 -2.72 -20.91 4.30
N GLY A 7 -1.93 -21.51 5.22
CA GLY A 7 -1.55 -22.91 5.16
C GLY A 7 -0.75 -23.33 3.91
N GLU A 8 -0.02 -22.41 3.29
CA GLU A 8 0.64 -22.66 1.99
C GLU A 8 2.07 -22.11 1.91
N TYR A 9 2.84 -22.63 0.95
CA TYR A 9 4.15 -22.07 0.60
C TYR A 9 4.02 -21.07 -0.54
N ILE A 10 4.42 -19.83 -0.28
CA ILE A 10 4.43 -18.74 -1.26
C ILE A 10 5.85 -18.37 -1.68
N VAL A 11 5.99 -17.77 -2.86
CA VAL A 11 7.26 -17.16 -3.29
C VAL A 11 7.54 -15.95 -2.40
N ARG A 12 8.81 -15.72 -2.03
CA ARG A 12 9.16 -14.51 -1.29
C ARG A 12 9.03 -13.29 -2.22
N SER A 13 8.22 -12.31 -1.83
CA SER A 13 7.94 -11.13 -2.67
C SER A 13 9.20 -10.33 -3.04
N ASP A 14 10.24 -10.35 -2.21
CA ASP A 14 11.53 -9.70 -2.49
C ASP A 14 12.19 -10.18 -3.79
N ARG A 15 11.97 -11.44 -4.18
CA ARG A 15 12.52 -12.00 -5.43
C ARG A 15 11.99 -11.30 -6.67
N PHE A 16 10.71 -10.93 -6.70
CA PHE A 16 10.15 -10.15 -7.81
C PHE A 16 10.79 -8.77 -7.90
N TRP A 17 11.01 -8.11 -6.76
CA TRP A 17 11.61 -6.78 -6.73
C TRP A 17 13.09 -6.79 -7.11
N GLU A 18 13.84 -7.82 -6.71
CA GLU A 18 15.21 -8.07 -7.16
C GLU A 18 15.27 -8.27 -8.68
N LEU A 19 14.37 -9.11 -9.21
CA LEU A 19 14.28 -9.41 -10.64
C LEU A 19 13.93 -8.15 -11.45
N ARG A 20 12.94 -7.38 -10.98
CA ARG A 20 12.58 -6.06 -11.54
C ARG A 20 13.79 -5.14 -11.55
N ASN A 21 14.56 -5.06 -10.47
CA ASN A 21 15.73 -4.18 -10.40
C ASN A 21 16.82 -4.60 -11.40
N LYS A 22 17.06 -5.91 -11.54
CA LYS A 22 18.00 -6.48 -12.52
C LYS A 22 17.60 -6.10 -13.96
N TYR A 23 16.31 -6.19 -14.28
CA TYR A 23 15.79 -5.95 -15.62
C TYR A 23 15.14 -4.58 -15.83
N LYS A 24 15.37 -3.60 -14.94
CA LYS A 24 14.65 -2.30 -14.91
C LYS A 24 14.67 -1.46 -16.19
N ARG A 25 15.54 -1.78 -17.16
CA ARG A 25 15.65 -1.10 -18.46
C ARG A 25 14.88 -1.81 -19.58
N LEU A 26 14.32 -2.99 -19.31
CA LEU A 26 13.54 -3.78 -20.26
C LEU A 26 12.04 -3.58 -20.04
N PRO A 27 11.21 -3.70 -21.09
CA PRO A 27 9.75 -3.56 -20.98
C PRO A 27 9.12 -4.52 -19.94
N ILE A 28 9.66 -5.73 -19.82
CA ILE A 28 9.19 -6.77 -18.89
C ILE A 28 9.25 -6.36 -17.41
N ALA A 29 10.01 -5.32 -17.06
CA ALA A 29 10.17 -4.89 -15.68
C ALA A 29 8.86 -4.37 -15.05
N ASP A 30 7.94 -3.83 -15.85
CA ASP A 30 6.59 -3.44 -15.38
C ASP A 30 5.79 -4.68 -14.96
N GLU A 31 5.74 -5.71 -15.81
CA GLU A 31 5.04 -6.97 -15.53
C GLU A 31 5.62 -7.71 -14.31
N ILE A 32 6.95 -7.76 -14.19
CA ILE A 32 7.60 -8.34 -13.01
C ILE A 32 7.22 -7.58 -11.73
N ALA A 33 7.16 -6.24 -11.81
CA ALA A 33 6.76 -5.41 -10.68
C ALA A 33 5.29 -5.65 -10.29
N TRP A 34 4.43 -5.84 -11.30
CA TRP A 34 3.02 -6.15 -11.08
C TRP A 34 2.86 -7.51 -10.41
N ALA A 35 3.54 -8.55 -10.91
CA ALA A 35 3.55 -9.86 -10.26
C ALA A 35 4.03 -9.79 -8.80
N GLY A 36 5.06 -8.98 -8.52
CA GLY A 36 5.54 -8.75 -7.16
C GLY A 36 4.56 -7.96 -6.27
N ALA A 37 3.67 -7.16 -6.85
CA ALA A 37 2.63 -6.44 -6.13
C ALA A 37 1.37 -7.28 -5.90
N GLU A 38 1.08 -8.25 -6.76
CA GLU A 38 0.01 -9.25 -6.59
C GLU A 38 0.41 -10.38 -5.64
N ASN A 39 1.71 -10.67 -5.50
CA ASN A 39 2.17 -11.77 -4.65
C ASN A 39 1.85 -11.49 -3.17
N PRO A 40 1.18 -12.42 -2.48
CA PRO A 40 0.84 -12.25 -1.07
C PRO A 40 2.11 -12.06 -0.22
N LEU A 41 1.97 -11.31 0.87
CA LEU A 41 2.98 -11.24 1.92
C LEU A 41 2.59 -12.21 3.04
N PRO A 42 3.54 -12.91 3.67
CA PRO A 42 3.22 -13.80 4.78
C PRO A 42 2.74 -13.01 6.00
N GLY A 43 1.84 -13.60 6.77
CA GLY A 43 1.28 -13.01 7.99
C GLY A 43 -0.09 -12.36 7.78
N GLU A 44 -0.68 -11.87 8.86
CA GLU A 44 -1.97 -11.20 8.88
C GLU A 44 -1.89 -9.88 9.65
N CYS A 45 -2.86 -8.99 9.41
CA CYS A 45 -2.88 -7.69 10.07
C CYS A 45 -3.68 -7.65 11.36
N GLU A 46 -4.44 -8.70 11.71
CA GLU A 46 -5.20 -8.80 12.97
C GLU A 46 -6.10 -7.57 13.28
N GLY A 47 -6.51 -6.82 12.25
CA GLY A 47 -7.30 -5.59 12.42
C GLY A 47 -6.48 -4.31 12.60
N PHE A 48 -5.15 -4.35 12.72
CA PHE A 48 -4.30 -3.16 12.83
C PHE A 48 -4.26 -2.34 11.55
N VAL A 49 -4.76 -1.10 11.61
CA VAL A 49 -4.82 -0.18 10.46
C VAL A 49 -3.43 0.14 9.91
N SER A 50 -2.45 0.30 10.80
CA SER A 50 -1.05 0.53 10.44
C SER A 50 -0.49 -0.59 9.55
N CYS A 51 -0.80 -1.84 9.87
CA CYS A 51 -0.39 -3.00 9.09
C CYS A 51 -1.02 -2.99 7.68
N TYR A 52 -2.32 -2.71 7.54
CA TYR A 52 -2.95 -2.64 6.22
C TYR A 52 -2.30 -1.60 5.31
N PHE A 53 -1.95 -0.43 5.85
CA PHE A 53 -1.23 0.58 5.07
C PHE A 53 0.21 0.18 4.75
N GLU A 54 0.87 -0.55 5.64
CA GLU A 54 2.20 -1.10 5.36
C GLU A 54 2.16 -2.17 4.26
N LEU A 55 1.21 -3.10 4.31
CA LEU A 55 0.98 -4.09 3.24
C LEU A 55 0.70 -3.40 1.90
N LEU A 56 -0.19 -2.41 1.89
CA LEU A 56 -0.50 -1.64 0.69
C LEU A 56 0.74 -0.92 0.16
N LEU A 57 1.55 -0.32 1.04
CA LEU A 57 2.78 0.38 0.65
C LEU A 57 3.82 -0.57 0.05
N ASN A 58 3.95 -1.77 0.61
CA ASN A 58 4.91 -2.78 0.16
C ASN A 58 4.48 -3.54 -1.12
N THR A 59 3.21 -3.46 -1.49
CA THR A 59 2.63 -4.07 -2.69
C THR A 59 2.28 -3.01 -3.75
N LYS A 60 1.04 -2.51 -3.77
CA LYS A 60 0.53 -1.58 -4.80
C LYS A 60 1.23 -0.22 -4.75
N GLY A 61 1.52 0.27 -3.55
CA GLY A 61 2.32 1.48 -3.36
C GLY A 61 3.72 1.33 -3.97
N ARG A 62 4.36 0.18 -3.77
CA ARG A 62 5.68 -0.12 -4.34
C ARG A 62 5.65 -0.22 -5.85
N TYR A 63 4.60 -0.81 -6.43
CA TYR A 63 4.37 -0.79 -7.88
C TYR A 63 4.27 0.66 -8.38
N LEU A 64 3.38 1.48 -7.82
CA LEU A 64 3.16 2.87 -8.23
C LEU A 64 4.40 3.76 -8.02
N LYS A 65 5.24 3.46 -7.02
CA LYS A 65 6.52 4.14 -6.79
C LYS A 65 7.46 4.00 -7.98
N TYR A 66 7.41 2.86 -8.65
CA TYR A 66 8.29 2.49 -9.75
C TYR A 66 7.68 2.73 -11.13
N TYR A 67 6.38 2.53 -11.27
CA TYR A 67 5.63 2.64 -12.50
C TYR A 67 4.36 3.49 -12.29
N PRO A 68 4.50 4.79 -11.96
CA PRO A 68 3.35 5.65 -11.62
C PRO A 68 2.34 5.81 -12.77
N ASN A 69 2.76 5.49 -14.00
CA ASN A 69 1.93 5.48 -15.20
C ASN A 69 2.17 4.18 -16.01
N GLY A 70 2.55 3.09 -15.34
CA GLY A 70 2.70 1.78 -15.98
C GLY A 70 1.37 1.16 -16.35
N GLY A 71 1.42 0.02 -17.04
CA GLY A 71 0.22 -0.66 -17.58
C GLY A 71 -0.82 -1.01 -16.50
N ASN A 72 -0.37 -1.32 -15.28
CA ASN A 72 -1.24 -1.68 -14.16
C ASN A 72 -1.45 -0.54 -13.15
N SER A 73 -1.07 0.70 -13.49
CA SER A 73 -1.21 1.84 -12.58
C SER A 73 -2.67 2.17 -12.24
N GLY A 74 -3.62 1.88 -13.14
CA GLY A 74 -5.04 2.02 -12.87
C GLY A 74 -5.53 1.03 -11.81
N ALA A 75 -5.22 -0.25 -11.97
CA ALA A 75 -5.57 -1.30 -11.01
C ALA A 75 -4.95 -1.03 -9.63
N ALA A 76 -3.65 -0.72 -9.59
CA ALA A 76 -2.97 -0.37 -8.34
C ALA A 76 -3.57 0.87 -7.66
N MET A 77 -3.94 1.90 -8.42
CA MET A 77 -4.54 3.11 -7.85
C MET A 77 -5.95 2.83 -7.32
N LYS A 78 -6.72 1.96 -7.99
CA LYS A 78 -8.05 1.56 -7.52
C LYS A 78 -7.96 0.93 -6.13
N GLU A 79 -7.08 -0.05 -5.94
CA GLU A 79 -6.90 -0.71 -4.63
C GLU A 79 -6.42 0.25 -3.54
N VAL A 80 -5.47 1.15 -3.88
CA VAL A 80 -5.03 2.20 -2.96
C VAL A 80 -6.21 3.10 -2.55
N SER A 81 -7.05 3.48 -3.50
CA SER A 81 -8.19 4.36 -3.26
C SER A 81 -9.29 3.67 -2.45
N ASP A 82 -9.57 2.40 -2.76
CA ASP A 82 -10.57 1.60 -2.07
C ASP A 82 -10.19 1.40 -0.60
N LEU A 83 -8.94 1.05 -0.30
CA LEU A 83 -8.48 0.93 1.09
C LEU A 83 -8.55 2.27 1.82
N LEU A 84 -8.08 3.36 1.19
CA LEU A 84 -8.14 4.70 1.79
C LEU A 84 -9.58 5.10 2.12
N ALA A 85 -10.52 4.89 1.20
CA ALA A 85 -11.93 5.19 1.40
C ALA A 85 -12.56 4.32 2.49
N ALA A 86 -12.24 3.02 2.52
CA ALA A 86 -12.72 2.11 3.56
C ALA A 86 -12.21 2.53 4.95
N MET A 87 -10.93 2.84 5.09
CA MET A 87 -10.33 3.28 6.35
C MET A 87 -10.84 4.66 6.79
N GLU A 88 -11.04 5.61 5.87
CA GLU A 88 -11.67 6.89 6.24
C GLU A 88 -13.09 6.69 6.76
N LYS A 89 -13.88 5.85 6.08
CA LYS A 89 -15.25 5.54 6.48
C LYS A 89 -15.30 4.87 7.86
N ASP A 90 -14.46 3.87 8.08
CA ASP A 90 -14.35 3.17 9.36
C ASP A 90 -14.03 4.15 10.50
N ARG A 91 -13.01 4.99 10.32
CA ARG A 91 -12.61 5.99 11.32
C ARG A 91 -13.74 6.96 11.69
N VAL A 92 -14.59 7.33 10.73
CA VAL A 92 -15.66 8.32 10.93
C VAL A 92 -16.93 7.71 11.52
N ASN A 93 -17.25 6.46 11.17
CA ASN A 93 -18.54 5.84 11.51
C ASN A 93 -18.52 5.00 12.80
N GLY A 94 -17.39 4.98 13.51
CA GLY A 94 -17.15 4.09 14.64
C GLY A 94 -16.15 3.01 14.22
N PRO A 95 -14.91 3.06 14.73
CA PRO A 95 -13.85 2.19 14.25
C PRO A 95 -14.13 0.72 14.59
N SER A 96 -14.11 -0.12 13.56
CA SER A 96 -14.11 -1.59 13.66
C SER A 96 -12.70 -2.18 13.57
N TYR A 97 -11.73 -1.38 13.13
CA TYR A 97 -10.32 -1.71 13.09
C TYR A 97 -9.55 -1.05 14.24
N GLU A 98 -8.36 -1.58 14.53
CA GLU A 98 -7.48 -1.05 15.55
C GLU A 98 -6.67 0.13 15.00
N TRP A 99 -7.09 1.33 15.41
CA TRP A 99 -6.42 2.59 15.07
C TRP A 99 -5.36 2.94 16.12
N PRO A 100 -4.31 3.69 15.74
CA PRO A 100 -3.26 4.06 16.67
C PRO A 100 -3.75 4.73 17.95
N GLU A 101 -3.42 4.13 19.09
CA GLU A 101 -3.73 4.69 20.42
C GLU A 101 -2.54 5.43 21.00
N HIS A 102 -1.32 4.95 20.70
CA HIS A 102 -0.06 5.48 21.21
C HIS A 102 0.70 6.34 20.19
N ALA A 103 1.61 7.18 20.68
CA ALA A 103 2.36 8.12 19.85
C ALA A 103 3.24 7.40 18.81
N GLU A 104 3.82 6.26 19.16
CA GLU A 104 4.69 5.48 18.27
C GLU A 104 3.91 4.88 17.08
N GLU A 105 2.73 4.31 17.35
CA GLU A 105 1.83 3.80 16.33
C GLU A 105 1.33 4.92 15.42
N ALA A 106 0.98 6.08 15.99
CA ALA A 106 0.54 7.25 15.25
C ALA A 106 1.67 7.79 14.36
N ALA A 107 2.92 7.80 14.86
CA ALA A 107 4.10 8.19 14.11
C ALA A 107 4.38 7.21 12.96
N PHE A 108 4.25 5.91 13.20
CA PHE A 108 4.39 4.88 12.18
C PHE A 108 3.34 5.05 11.07
N LEU A 109 2.06 5.15 11.41
CA LEU A 109 0.99 5.37 10.45
C LEU A 109 1.23 6.65 9.64
N ASN A 110 1.61 7.75 10.29
CA ASN A 110 1.92 9.00 9.61
C ASN A 110 3.08 8.88 8.63
N LYS A 111 4.14 8.14 8.98
CA LYS A 111 5.27 7.89 8.10
C LYS A 111 4.83 7.13 6.85
N THR A 112 4.05 6.06 7.03
CA THR A 112 3.50 5.23 5.94
C THR A 112 2.59 6.05 5.02
N LEU A 113 1.63 6.80 5.58
CA LEU A 113 0.75 7.68 4.82
C LEU A 113 1.50 8.81 4.11
N THR A 114 2.59 9.32 4.71
CA THR A 114 3.45 10.32 4.08
C THR A 114 4.14 9.76 2.85
N GLU A 115 4.69 8.54 2.93
CA GLU A 115 5.32 7.89 1.78
C GLU A 115 4.30 7.57 0.69
N LEU A 116 3.14 7.01 1.07
CA LEU A 116 2.06 6.73 0.13
C LEU A 116 1.58 8.01 -0.57
N GLY A 117 1.44 9.12 0.15
CA GLY A 117 1.09 10.41 -0.42
C GLY A 117 2.10 10.91 -1.47
N LYS A 118 3.41 10.73 -1.23
CA LYS A 118 4.46 11.06 -2.21
C LYS A 118 4.38 10.20 -3.46
N ILE A 119 3.97 8.93 -3.33
CA ILE A 119 3.80 8.00 -4.45
C ILE A 119 2.58 8.38 -5.27
N VAL A 120 1.42 8.49 -4.63
CA VAL A 120 0.14 8.86 -5.28
C VAL A 120 0.23 10.24 -5.94
N ALA A 121 1.00 11.18 -5.39
CA ALA A 121 1.20 12.48 -6.03
C ALA A 121 1.82 12.40 -7.44
N LYS A 122 2.47 11.29 -7.82
CA LYS A 122 3.12 11.11 -9.12
C LYS A 122 2.27 10.40 -10.17
N VAL A 123 1.15 9.78 -9.78
CA VAL A 123 0.28 9.06 -10.72
C VAL A 123 -0.58 10.03 -11.54
N ARG A 124 -1.15 9.55 -12.65
CA ARG A 124 -2.10 10.30 -13.50
C ARG A 124 -3.56 9.84 -13.38
N GLN A 125 -3.80 8.82 -12.58
CA GLN A 125 -5.13 8.23 -12.43
C GLN A 125 -6.12 9.21 -11.79
N PRO A 126 -7.41 9.18 -12.18
CA PRO A 126 -8.40 10.17 -11.77
C PRO A 126 -8.65 10.19 -10.26
N GLU A 127 -8.49 9.06 -9.58
CA GLU A 127 -8.71 8.91 -8.13
C GLU A 127 -7.65 9.64 -7.28
N LYS A 128 -6.55 10.07 -7.90
CA LYS A 128 -5.41 10.73 -7.23
C LYS A 128 -5.83 11.84 -6.27
N GLN A 129 -6.69 12.76 -6.71
CA GLN A 129 -7.05 13.92 -5.90
C GLN A 129 -7.82 13.51 -4.64
N ALA A 130 -8.75 12.57 -4.79
CA ALA A 130 -9.49 11.99 -3.67
C ALA A 130 -8.53 11.29 -2.72
N ALA A 131 -7.68 10.37 -3.21
CA ALA A 131 -6.71 9.66 -2.38
C ALA A 131 -5.77 10.60 -1.60
N VAL A 132 -5.23 11.65 -2.24
CA VAL A 132 -4.40 12.66 -1.56
C VAL A 132 -5.18 13.40 -0.48
N SER A 133 -6.46 13.71 -0.72
CA SER A 133 -7.34 14.36 0.27
C SER A 133 -7.54 13.46 1.49
N ILE A 134 -7.85 12.17 1.28
CA ILE A 134 -8.02 11.20 2.36
C ILE A 134 -6.73 11.05 3.18
N ILE A 135 -5.59 10.89 2.52
CA ILE A 135 -4.28 10.80 3.17
C ILE A 135 -4.04 12.02 4.08
N LYS A 136 -4.37 13.23 3.62
CA LYS A 136 -4.22 14.44 4.44
C LYS A 136 -5.11 14.42 5.67
N LYS A 137 -6.37 13.99 5.54
CA LYS A 137 -7.32 13.89 6.66
C LYS A 137 -6.87 12.86 7.69
N LEU A 138 -6.47 11.68 7.24
CA LEU A 138 -5.96 10.62 8.12
C LEU A 138 -4.71 11.09 8.87
N ARG A 139 -3.75 11.71 8.17
CA ARG A 139 -2.56 12.27 8.82
C ARG A 139 -2.87 13.35 9.83
N ALA A 140 -3.85 14.22 9.55
CA ALA A 140 -4.26 15.26 10.50
C ALA A 140 -4.89 14.65 11.77
N ALA A 141 -5.68 13.58 11.64
CA ALA A 141 -6.30 12.90 12.78
C ALA A 141 -5.29 12.25 13.73
N TYR A 142 -4.14 11.82 13.22
CA TYR A 142 -3.09 11.15 13.99
C TYR A 142 -1.82 11.98 14.15
N LYS A 143 -1.88 13.29 13.92
CA LYS A 143 -0.74 14.19 14.14
C LYS A 143 -0.58 14.42 15.65
N ARG A 144 0.26 13.61 16.29
CA ARG A 144 0.67 13.78 17.70
C ARG A 144 2.15 14.09 17.76
#